data_AF-A0A1H7P924-F1
#
_entry.id   AF-A0A1H7P924-F1
#
_cell.length_a   1.000
_cell.length_b   1.000
_cell.length_c   1.000
_cell.angle_alpha   90.00
_cell.angle_beta   90.00
_cell.angle_gamma   90.00
#
_symmetry.space_group_name_H-M   'P 1'
#
loop_
_entity.id
_entity.type
_entity.pdbx_description
1 polymer ?
#
loop_
_entity_poly.entity_id
_entity_poly.type
_entity_poly.pdbx_seq_one_letter_code
_entity_poly.pdbx_strand_id
1 'polypeptide(L)'
;MFEQAGWSLVLRALGAWAALSPVAWADTPAIPTDRALHDEIPLAMKSLAATCAACHGTNGHAVADTAIPGLAGRPADELAAMLRAFKNGTRPGTVMPQLAKGYDDGQITALAQYFAAQRSSRREARGASGASRPSEQRAHQDHSGDRRGRGEQP
;
A
#
# COMPACT_ATOMS: atom_id res chain seq x y z
N MET A 1 -55.54 -18.60 36.48
CA MET A 1 -54.80 -19.58 35.67
C MET A 1 -53.76 -18.78 34.89
N PHE A 2 -52.47 -19.00 35.18
CA PHE A 2 -51.24 -18.39 34.64
C PHE A 2 -50.97 -16.90 34.95
N GLU A 3 -50.06 -16.58 35.88
CA GLU A 3 -48.57 -16.52 35.79
C GLU A 3 -48.12 -15.17 35.19
N GLN A 4 -47.60 -14.18 35.92
CA GLN A 4 -46.34 -14.12 36.71
C GLN A 4 -45.07 -14.42 35.90
N ALA A 5 -44.63 -13.45 35.08
CA ALA A 5 -43.23 -13.26 34.69
C ALA A 5 -43.11 -11.84 34.09
N GLY A 6 -42.13 -11.00 34.41
CA GLY A 6 -40.94 -11.16 35.22
C GLY A 6 -40.19 -9.83 35.22
N TRP A 7 -40.04 -9.28 36.42
CA TRP A 7 -38.82 -8.66 36.93
C TRP A 7 -38.33 -7.38 36.22
N SER A 8 -38.98 -6.29 36.63
CA SER A 8 -38.30 -5.03 36.87
C SER A 8 -37.19 -5.18 37.93
N LEU A 9 -36.36 -4.13 38.00
CA LEU A 9 -35.37 -3.78 39.03
C LEU A 9 -33.95 -4.33 38.82
N VAL A 10 -32.99 -3.50 38.37
CA VAL A 10 -32.37 -2.31 39.02
C VAL A 10 -31.03 -2.70 39.65
N LEU A 11 -29.99 -2.17 39.01
CA LEU A 11 -28.76 -1.58 39.55
C LEU A 11 -27.96 -2.31 40.65
N ARG A 12 -26.68 -2.50 40.28
CA ARG A 12 -25.46 -2.11 41.02
C ARG A 12 -25.10 -2.88 42.30
N ALA A 13 -24.09 -3.72 42.14
CA ALA A 13 -22.94 -3.83 43.05
C ALA A 13 -21.75 -4.31 42.18
N LEU A 14 -20.86 -3.45 41.67
CA LEU A 14 -19.68 -2.87 42.34
C LEU A 14 -19.05 -3.84 43.36
N GLY A 15 -18.07 -4.62 42.91
CA GLY A 15 -17.27 -5.43 43.84
C GLY A 15 -16.46 -6.56 43.22
N ALA A 16 -15.79 -6.35 42.09
CA ALA A 16 -14.69 -7.24 41.68
C ALA A 16 -13.51 -6.35 41.33
N TRP A 17 -12.57 -6.26 42.28
CA TRP A 17 -11.28 -5.64 42.05
C TRP A 17 -10.59 -6.45 40.97
N ALA A 18 -10.68 -5.93 39.75
CA ALA A 18 -9.96 -6.41 38.61
C ALA A 18 -8.49 -6.55 39.01
N ALA A 19 -7.99 -7.78 38.99
CA ALA A 19 -6.59 -8.02 38.77
C ALA A 19 -6.26 -7.31 37.45
N LEU A 20 -5.62 -6.14 37.57
CA LEU A 20 -4.94 -5.49 36.47
C LEU A 20 -3.77 -6.39 36.11
N SER A 21 -4.05 -7.47 35.37
CA SER A 21 -3.02 -8.03 34.51
C SER A 21 -2.55 -6.87 33.65
N PRO A 22 -1.26 -6.50 33.68
CA PRO A 22 -0.76 -5.63 32.65
C PRO A 22 -1.06 -6.35 31.35
N VAL A 23 -1.90 -5.74 30.51
CA VAL A 23 -1.76 -5.95 29.08
C VAL A 23 -0.30 -5.62 28.83
N ALA A 24 0.53 -6.66 28.76
CA ALA A 24 1.77 -6.58 28.05
C ALA A 24 1.35 -6.04 26.69
N TRP A 25 1.67 -4.78 26.44
CA TRP A 25 1.79 -4.28 25.09
C TRP A 25 2.77 -5.26 24.47
N ALA A 26 2.21 -6.28 23.82
CA ALA A 26 2.98 -7.28 23.13
C ALA A 26 3.97 -6.50 22.28
N ASP A 27 5.24 -6.93 22.31
CA ASP A 27 6.21 -6.63 21.29
C ASP A 27 5.50 -6.63 19.93
N THR A 28 5.09 -5.44 19.47
CA THR A 28 4.69 -5.28 18.08
C THR A 28 5.94 -5.63 17.32
N PRO A 29 6.00 -6.76 16.59
CA PRO A 29 7.15 -7.02 15.76
C PRO A 29 7.27 -5.82 14.84
N ALA A 30 8.41 -5.13 14.91
CA ALA A 30 8.66 -3.99 14.04
C ALA A 30 8.37 -4.45 12.62
N ILE A 31 7.44 -3.79 11.93
CA ILE A 31 7.23 -4.03 10.51
C ILE A 31 8.62 -3.86 9.88
N PRO A 32 9.19 -4.91 9.27
CA PRO A 32 10.54 -4.82 8.73
C PRO A 32 10.54 -3.62 7.78
N THR A 33 11.40 -2.66 8.08
CA THR A 33 11.67 -1.55 7.16
C THR A 33 12.00 -2.16 5.81
N ASP A 34 11.56 -1.54 4.72
CA ASP A 34 11.70 -2.07 3.36
C ASP A 34 13.11 -2.65 3.11
N ARG A 35 14.14 -2.00 3.66
CA ARG A 35 15.54 -2.44 3.61
C ARG A 35 15.81 -3.86 4.15
N ALA A 36 15.21 -4.26 5.27
CA ALA A 36 15.42 -5.59 5.85
C ALA A 36 14.77 -6.71 5.01
N LEU A 37 13.66 -6.40 4.34
CA LEU A 37 13.03 -7.32 3.39
C LEU A 37 13.91 -7.57 2.16
N HIS A 38 14.75 -6.60 1.77
CA HIS A 38 15.65 -6.75 0.61
C HIS A 38 16.87 -7.65 0.88
N ASP A 39 17.29 -7.76 2.14
CA ASP A 39 18.48 -8.55 2.53
C ASP A 39 18.17 -10.04 2.72
N GLU A 40 16.92 -10.41 3.03
CA GLU A 40 16.50 -11.83 3.15
C GLU A 40 15.98 -12.46 1.85
N ILE A 41 15.83 -11.69 0.77
CA ILE A 41 15.48 -12.26 -0.54
C ILE A 41 16.72 -12.96 -1.10
N PRO A 42 16.72 -14.30 -1.25
CA PRO A 42 17.86 -15.03 -1.78
C PRO A 42 18.26 -14.45 -3.14
N LEU A 43 19.56 -14.45 -3.46
CA LEU A 43 20.05 -13.98 -4.76
C LEU A 43 19.32 -14.67 -5.94
N ALA A 44 18.93 -15.92 -5.75
CA ALA A 44 18.11 -16.70 -6.67
C ALA A 44 16.71 -16.09 -6.94
N MET A 45 16.09 -15.46 -5.95
CA MET A 45 14.81 -14.77 -6.15
C MET A 45 15.00 -13.44 -6.88
N LYS A 46 16.07 -12.70 -6.58
CA LYS A 46 16.41 -11.46 -7.30
C LYS A 46 16.69 -11.75 -8.78
N SER A 47 17.41 -12.84 -9.09
CA SER A 47 17.62 -13.27 -10.48
C SER A 47 16.33 -13.70 -11.16
N LEU A 48 15.44 -14.42 -10.45
CA LEU A 48 14.14 -14.81 -10.98
C LEU A 48 13.26 -13.59 -11.31
N ALA A 49 13.19 -12.62 -10.40
CA ALA A 49 12.45 -11.37 -10.61
C ALA A 49 13.04 -10.52 -11.75
N ALA A 50 14.37 -10.56 -11.95
CA ALA A 50 15.02 -9.86 -13.05
C ALA A 50 14.58 -10.39 -14.42
N THR A 51 14.27 -11.69 -14.56
CA THR A 51 13.70 -12.24 -15.79
C THR A 51 12.35 -11.61 -16.12
N CYS A 52 11.51 -11.33 -15.12
CA CYS A 52 10.22 -10.66 -15.34
C CYS A 52 10.41 -9.20 -15.76
N ALA A 53 11.43 -8.53 -15.22
CA ALA A 53 11.72 -7.13 -15.48
C ALA A 53 12.10 -6.85 -16.95
N ALA A 54 12.58 -7.86 -17.69
CA ALA A 54 12.90 -7.75 -19.11
C ALA A 54 11.68 -7.32 -19.97
N CYS A 55 10.46 -7.64 -19.53
CA CYS A 55 9.23 -7.28 -20.23
C CYS A 55 8.34 -6.35 -19.39
N HIS A 56 8.27 -6.57 -18.08
CA HIS A 56 7.39 -5.81 -17.17
C HIS A 56 8.06 -4.55 -16.57
N GLY A 57 9.27 -4.24 -17.02
CA GLY A 57 10.09 -3.12 -16.59
C GLY A 57 10.76 -3.33 -15.23
N THR A 58 11.68 -2.43 -14.90
CA THR A 58 12.49 -2.51 -13.68
C THR A 58 11.61 -2.51 -12.43
N ASN A 59 11.86 -3.44 -11.51
CA ASN A 59 11.03 -3.70 -10.32
C ASN A 59 9.53 -3.91 -10.64
N GLY A 60 9.17 -4.27 -11.87
CA GLY A 60 7.78 -4.43 -12.29
C GLY A 60 7.04 -3.12 -12.56
N HIS A 61 7.73 -1.98 -12.68
CA HIS A 61 7.11 -0.74 -13.16
C HIS A 61 6.96 -0.79 -14.68
N ALA A 62 5.73 -0.62 -15.17
CA ALA A 62 5.43 -0.67 -16.60
C ALA A 62 6.33 0.28 -17.40
N VAL A 63 6.80 -0.19 -18.55
CA VAL A 63 7.53 0.64 -19.50
C VAL A 63 6.52 1.50 -20.27
N ALA A 64 6.80 2.80 -20.38
CA ALA A 64 5.96 3.74 -21.12
C ALA A 64 5.75 3.26 -22.57
N ASP A 65 4.57 3.55 -23.11
CA ASP A 65 4.19 3.24 -24.49
C ASP A 65 4.20 1.75 -24.87
N THR A 66 4.20 0.85 -23.87
CA THR A 66 4.03 -0.59 -24.07
C THR A 66 2.65 -1.06 -23.62
N ALA A 67 2.13 -2.12 -24.25
CA ALA A 67 0.91 -2.79 -23.82
C ALA A 67 1.14 -3.73 -22.61
N ILE A 68 2.37 -3.82 -22.10
CA ILE A 68 2.74 -4.76 -21.05
C ILE A 68 2.39 -4.14 -19.69
N PRO A 69 1.55 -4.79 -18.88
CA PRO A 69 1.13 -4.24 -17.61
C PRO A 69 2.25 -4.28 -16.58
N GLY A 70 2.26 -3.27 -15.69
CA GLY A 70 3.11 -3.25 -14.51
C GLY A 70 2.66 -4.27 -13.47
N LEU A 71 3.63 -4.79 -12.72
CA LEU A 71 3.43 -5.73 -11.62
C LEU A 71 3.60 -5.07 -10.24
N ALA A 72 4.31 -3.94 -10.19
CA ALA A 72 4.69 -3.29 -8.94
C ALA A 72 3.48 -2.88 -8.09
N GLY A 73 3.47 -3.34 -6.83
CA GLY A 73 2.48 -3.02 -5.82
C GLY A 73 1.08 -3.57 -6.09
N ARG A 74 0.95 -4.57 -6.96
CA ARG A 74 -0.30 -5.34 -7.11
C ARG A 74 -0.44 -6.35 -5.97
N PRO A 75 -1.66 -6.71 -5.54
CA PRO A 75 -1.84 -7.68 -4.46
C PRO A 75 -1.18 -9.03 -4.78
N ALA A 76 -0.47 -9.60 -3.82
CA ALA A 76 0.25 -10.87 -4.01
C ALA A 76 -0.72 -12.00 -4.43
N ASP A 77 -1.89 -12.09 -3.80
CA ASP A 77 -2.87 -13.13 -4.10
C ASP A 77 -3.37 -13.04 -5.55
N GLU A 78 -3.59 -11.82 -6.05
CA GLU A 78 -3.97 -11.62 -7.46
C GLU A 78 -2.85 -12.05 -8.40
N LEU A 79 -1.60 -11.64 -8.12
CA LEU A 79 -0.43 -12.01 -8.93
C LEU A 79 -0.24 -13.52 -8.99
N ALA A 80 -0.30 -14.18 -7.83
CA ALA A 80 -0.19 -15.63 -7.73
C ALA A 80 -1.34 -16.33 -8.47
N ALA A 81 -2.58 -15.87 -8.29
CA ALA A 81 -3.74 -16.43 -8.98
C ALA A 81 -3.62 -16.30 -10.50
N MET A 82 -3.17 -15.15 -11.01
CA MET A 82 -2.97 -14.97 -12.46
C MET A 82 -1.85 -15.85 -13.01
N LEU A 83 -0.71 -15.95 -12.31
CA LEU A 83 0.39 -16.82 -12.73
C LEU A 83 -0.03 -18.30 -12.74
N ARG A 84 -0.77 -18.74 -11.72
CA ARG A 84 -1.36 -20.09 -11.69
C ARG A 84 -2.36 -20.29 -12.83
N ALA A 85 -3.19 -19.29 -13.10
CA ALA A 85 -4.16 -19.32 -14.20
C ALA A 85 -3.50 -19.34 -15.60
N PHE A 86 -2.31 -18.75 -15.73
CA PHE A 86 -1.52 -18.88 -16.95
C PHE A 86 -0.88 -20.27 -17.06
N LYS A 87 -0.33 -20.78 -15.95
CA LYS A 87 0.31 -22.10 -15.87
C LYS A 87 -0.65 -23.24 -16.19
N ASN A 88 -1.87 -23.20 -15.65
CA ASN A 88 -2.91 -24.21 -15.88
C ASN A 88 -3.71 -23.99 -17.20
N GLY A 89 -3.45 -22.90 -17.91
CA GLY A 89 -4.12 -22.56 -19.17
C GLY A 89 -5.55 -22.02 -19.03
N THR A 90 -6.04 -21.72 -17.82
CA THR A 90 -7.39 -21.15 -17.62
C THR A 90 -7.46 -19.67 -17.96
N ARG A 91 -6.30 -18.99 -18.06
CA ARG A 91 -6.20 -17.60 -18.52
C ARG A 91 -5.48 -17.54 -19.86
N PRO A 92 -6.09 -16.95 -20.91
CA PRO A 92 -5.43 -16.76 -22.19
C PRO A 92 -4.36 -15.67 -22.11
N GLY A 93 -3.31 -15.81 -22.92
CA GLY A 93 -2.24 -14.84 -23.07
C GLY A 93 -1.32 -15.21 -24.22
N THR A 94 -0.52 -14.26 -24.69
CA THR A 94 0.41 -14.49 -25.82
C THR A 94 1.65 -15.26 -25.37
N VAL A 95 2.40 -14.68 -24.44
CA VAL A 95 3.70 -15.22 -23.97
C VAL A 95 3.62 -15.78 -22.54
N MET A 96 2.86 -15.14 -21.67
CA MET A 96 2.79 -15.50 -20.25
C MET A 96 2.36 -16.94 -19.95
N PRO A 97 1.40 -17.57 -20.68
CA PRO A 97 1.09 -18.99 -20.47
C PRO A 97 2.28 -19.93 -20.69
N GLN A 98 3.20 -19.60 -21.59
CA GLN A 98 4.40 -20.43 -21.81
C GLN A 98 5.44 -20.19 -20.73
N LEU A 99 5.65 -18.93 -20.33
CA LEU A 99 6.57 -18.59 -19.25
C LEU A 99 6.13 -19.17 -17.90
N ALA A 100 4.84 -19.07 -17.58
CA ALA A 100 4.30 -19.51 -16.29
C ALA A 100 4.45 -21.02 -16.03
N LYS A 101 4.57 -21.84 -17.09
CA LYS A 101 4.83 -23.28 -16.98
C LYS A 101 6.23 -23.60 -16.47
N GLY A 102 7.19 -22.69 -16.64
CA GLY A 102 8.57 -22.85 -16.18
C GLY A 102 8.75 -22.65 -14.67
N TYR A 103 7.71 -22.19 -13.96
CA TYR A 103 7.78 -21.91 -12.53
C TYR A 103 7.01 -22.94 -11.71
N ASP A 104 7.61 -23.36 -10.60
CA ASP A 104 6.90 -24.10 -9.57
C ASP A 104 5.99 -23.19 -8.72
N ASP A 105 5.17 -23.79 -7.88
CA ASP A 105 4.17 -23.07 -7.09
C ASP A 105 4.79 -22.21 -5.98
N GLY A 106 5.95 -22.60 -5.46
CA GLY A 106 6.72 -21.83 -4.50
C GLY A 106 7.31 -20.58 -5.14
N GLN A 107 7.91 -20.73 -6.32
CA GLN A 107 8.43 -19.65 -7.15
C GLN A 107 7.34 -18.66 -7.56
N ILE A 108 6.16 -19.14 -7.96
CA ILE A 108 5.01 -18.26 -8.28
C ILE A 108 4.63 -17.43 -7.05
N THR A 109 4.57 -18.05 -5.88
CA THR A 109 4.21 -17.37 -4.63
C THR A 109 5.27 -16.33 -4.25
N ALA A 110 6.56 -16.68 -4.36
CA ALA A 110 7.66 -15.79 -4.06
C ALA A 110 7.72 -14.58 -5.01
N LEU A 111 7.51 -14.79 -6.32
CA LEU A 111 7.43 -13.71 -7.31
C LEU A 111 6.25 -12.77 -7.03
N ALA A 112 5.09 -13.33 -6.69
CA ALA A 112 3.92 -12.55 -6.35
C ALA A 112 4.15 -11.66 -5.11
N GLN A 113 4.76 -12.21 -4.05
CA GLN A 113 5.13 -11.46 -2.86
C GLN A 113 6.16 -10.38 -3.17
N TYR A 114 7.18 -10.70 -3.97
CA TYR A 114 8.21 -9.75 -4.38
C TYR A 114 7.64 -8.52 -5.08
N PHE A 115 6.77 -8.71 -6.07
CA PHE A 115 6.19 -7.59 -6.82
C PHE A 115 5.13 -6.84 -6.02
N ALA A 116 4.41 -7.50 -5.11
CA ALA A 116 3.48 -6.85 -4.21
C ALA A 116 4.16 -5.90 -3.20
N ALA A 117 5.39 -6.23 -2.79
CA ALA A 117 6.19 -5.38 -1.91
C ALA A 117 6.75 -4.13 -2.62
N GLN A 118 6.74 -4.10 -3.95
CA GLN A 118 7.22 -2.94 -4.70
C GLN A 118 6.26 -1.75 -4.56
N ARG A 119 6.82 -0.55 -4.62
CA ARG A 119 6.01 0.66 -4.56
C ARG A 119 5.16 0.76 -5.81
N SER A 120 3.84 0.90 -5.66
CA SER A 120 2.96 1.05 -6.83
C SER A 120 3.17 2.40 -7.49
N SER A 121 3.07 2.45 -8.83
CA SER A 121 3.18 3.68 -9.63
C SER A 121 2.23 4.79 -9.16
N ARG A 122 1.03 4.43 -8.69
CA ARG A 122 0.06 5.37 -8.10
C ARG A 122 0.58 5.98 -6.80
N ARG A 123 1.24 5.18 -5.96
CA ARG A 123 1.81 5.64 -4.68
C ARG A 123 3.10 6.44 -4.90
N GLU A 124 3.88 6.10 -5.93
CA GLU A 124 4.99 6.90 -6.46
C GLU A 124 4.51 8.31 -6.84
N ALA A 125 3.50 8.38 -7.72
CA ALA A 125 2.96 9.64 -8.24
C ALA A 125 2.40 10.53 -7.11
N ARG A 126 1.69 9.93 -6.14
CA ARG A 126 1.19 10.65 -4.96
C ARG A 126 2.31 11.13 -4.03
N GLY A 127 3.40 10.37 -3.89
CA GLY A 127 4.58 10.79 -3.12
C GLY A 127 5.30 11.96 -3.76
N ALA A 128 5.41 11.98 -5.09
CA ALA A 128 6.02 13.08 -5.85
C ALA A 128 5.19 14.37 -5.76
N SER A 129 3.87 14.28 -5.87
CA SER A 129 2.96 15.44 -5.74
C SER A 129 2.80 15.95 -4.30
N GLY A 130 3.00 15.10 -3.28
CA GLY A 130 2.95 15.51 -1.87
C GLY A 130 4.22 16.20 -1.37
N ALA A 131 5.34 16.09 -2.10
CA ALA A 131 6.60 16.77 -1.77
C ALA A 131 6.62 18.26 -2.16
N SER A 132 5.64 18.73 -2.93
CA SER A 132 5.46 20.14 -3.27
C SER A 132 4.62 20.85 -2.19
N ARG A 133 5.21 21.17 -1.03
CA ARG A 133 4.56 22.07 -0.07
C ARG A 133 4.56 23.50 -0.64
N PRO A 134 3.41 24.20 -0.70
CA PRO A 134 3.40 25.63 -1.02
C PRO A 134 3.79 26.41 0.23
N SER A 135 5.07 26.77 0.38
CA SER A 135 5.54 27.69 1.43
C SER A 135 5.78 29.12 0.95
N GLU A 136 5.40 29.47 -0.29
CA GLU A 136 5.76 30.79 -0.86
C GLU A 136 4.58 31.60 -1.41
N GLN A 137 3.36 31.32 -0.95
CA GLN A 137 2.21 32.21 -1.15
C GLN A 137 1.79 32.84 0.18
N ARG A 138 2.76 33.51 0.82
CA ARG A 138 2.50 34.49 1.87
C ARG A 138 3.54 35.61 1.81
N ALA A 139 3.63 36.31 0.68
CA ALA A 139 4.54 37.45 0.54
C ALA A 139 4.07 38.58 -0.40
N HIS A 140 2.82 38.58 -0.89
CA HIS A 140 2.30 39.68 -1.71
C HIS A 140 0.89 40.11 -1.28
N GLN A 141 0.77 40.58 -0.04
CA GLN A 141 -0.40 41.32 0.44
C GLN A 141 0.04 42.42 1.40
N ASP A 142 0.85 43.33 0.87
CA ASP A 142 1.19 44.67 1.39
C ASP A 142 1.64 45.42 0.13
N HIS A 143 0.94 46.40 -0.44
CA HIS A 143 0.62 47.69 0.16
C HIS A 143 -0.44 48.38 -0.75
N SER A 144 -1.66 48.56 -0.27
CA SER A 144 -2.64 49.47 -0.89
C SER A 144 -3.25 50.30 0.21
N GLY A 145 -2.39 51.08 0.87
CA GLY A 145 -2.77 52.12 1.81
C GLY A 145 -2.17 53.44 1.36
N ASP A 146 -2.81 54.13 0.41
CA ASP A 146 -2.93 55.60 0.46
C ASP A 146 -3.97 56.08 -0.56
N ARG A 147 -5.25 55.98 -0.17
CA ARG A 147 -6.23 57.01 -0.54
C ARG A 147 -6.54 57.76 0.75
N ARG A 148 -6.10 59.02 0.87
CA ARG A 148 -6.95 60.20 1.05
C ARG A 148 -6.12 61.38 1.54
N GLY A 149 -6.17 62.49 0.81
CA GLY A 149 -6.05 63.82 1.44
C GLY A 149 -5.10 64.79 0.76
N ARG A 150 -5.59 65.47 -0.29
CA ARG A 150 -5.25 66.86 -0.64
C ARG A 150 -6.26 67.28 -1.72
N GLY A 151 -7.37 67.97 -1.44
CA GLY A 151 -7.57 69.02 -0.45
C GLY A 151 -6.96 70.30 -0.98
N GLU A 152 -7.80 71.09 -1.67
CA GLU A 152 -7.79 72.55 -1.83
C GLU A 152 -6.43 73.29 -1.94
N GLN A 153 -6.30 74.19 -2.92
CA GLN A 153 -6.33 75.64 -2.66
C GLN A 153 -6.23 76.46 -3.98
N PRO A 154 -6.71 77.73 -3.96
CA PRO A 154 -7.24 78.47 -5.12
C PRO A 154 -6.20 79.11 -6.05
#